data_AF-A0A3D2PE43-F1
#
_entry.id   AF-A0A3D2PE43-F1
#
_cell.length_a   1.000
_cell.length_b   1.000
_cell.length_c   1.000
_cell.angle_alpha   90.00
_cell.angle_beta   90.00
_cell.angle_gamma   90.00
#
_symmetry.space_group_name_H-M   'P 1'
#
loop_
_entity.id
_entity.type
_entity.pdbx_description
1 polymer ?
#
loop_
_entity_poly.entity_id
_entity_poly.type
_entity_poly.pdbx_seq_one_letter_code
_entity_poly.pdbx_strand_id
1 'polypeptide(L)' 'MGSTPDLKKRIFEHNTGRNKSTKFYVPLKLVYYEAYTDEKDALAREYKLKHHGSVIGHLKKRLKNSLTLH' A
#
# COMPACT_ATOMS: atom_id res chain seq x y z
N MET A 1 -3.07 3.29 -3.47
CA MET A 1 -3.31 2.35 -2.35
C MET A 1 -4.21 1.25 -2.88
N GLY A 2 -3.97 -0.01 -2.53
CA GLY A 2 -4.74 -1.15 -3.03
C GLY A 2 -4.68 -2.32 -2.07
N SER A 3 -5.71 -3.16 -2.09
CA SER A 3 -5.76 -4.45 -1.40
C SER A 3 -5.50 -5.61 -2.36
N THR A 4 -5.09 -6.74 -1.82
CA THR A 4 -4.88 -7.99 -2.57
C THR A 4 -4.92 -9.18 -1.61
N PRO A 5 -5.44 -10.35 -2.04
CA PRO A 5 -5.33 -11.58 -1.27
C PRO A 5 -3.91 -12.19 -1.31
N ASP A 6 -3.08 -11.82 -2.29
CA ASP A 6 -1.71 -12.31 -2.42
C ASP A 6 -0.70 -11.15 -2.60
N LEU A 7 -0.11 -10.75 -1.46
CA LEU A 7 0.86 -9.66 -1.41
C LEU A 7 2.13 -9.97 -2.21
N LYS A 8 2.61 -11.22 -2.21
CA LYS A 8 3.86 -11.59 -2.89
C LYS A 8 3.70 -11.48 -4.40
N LYS A 9 2.61 -12.05 -4.92
CA LYS A 9 2.27 -11.97 -6.34
C LYS A 9 2.09 -10.52 -6.79
N ARG A 10 1.37 -9.70 -6.00
CA ARG A 10 1.17 -8.27 -6.27
C ARG A 10 2.50 -7.52 -6.40
N ILE A 11 3.41 -7.67 -5.43
CA ILE A 11 4.71 -6.99 -5.49
C ILE A 11 5.51 -7.41 -6.70
N PHE A 12 5.53 -8.72 -7.01
CA PHE A 12 6.22 -9.24 -8.19
C PHE A 12 5.64 -8.65 -9.49
N GLU A 13 4.32 -8.64 -9.66
CA GLU A 13 3.66 -8.08 -10.85
C GLU A 13 3.90 -6.57 -11.00
N HIS A 14 3.87 -5.83 -9.89
CA HIS A 14 4.13 -4.41 -9.88
C HIS A 14 5.61 -4.09 -10.20
N ASN A 15 6.56 -4.88 -9.68
CA ASN A 15 7.99 -4.73 -9.93
C ASN A 15 8.47 -5.28 -11.28
N THR A 16 7.67 -6.10 -11.95
CA THR A 16 7.95 -6.56 -13.32
C THR A 16 7.43 -5.58 -14.38
N GLY A 17 6.91 -4.41 -13.97
CA GLY A 17 6.44 -3.36 -14.90
C GLY A 17 5.18 -3.72 -15.68
N ARG A 18 4.50 -4.83 -15.33
CA ARG A 18 3.31 -5.33 -16.05
C ARG A 18 2.07 -4.45 -15.83
N ASN A 19 2.07 -3.64 -14.78
CA ASN A 19 0.98 -2.72 -14.51
C ASN A 19 1.21 -1.35 -15.17
N LYS A 20 0.33 -0.99 -16.12
CA LYS A 20 0.42 0.26 -16.92
C LYS A 20 0.57 1.52 -16.06
N SER A 21 -0.09 1.57 -14.90
CA SER A 21 -0.11 2.75 -14.02
C SER A 21 1.11 2.84 -13.11
N THR A 22 1.78 1.72 -12.83
CA THR A 22 2.93 1.71 -11.91
C THR A 22 4.26 1.40 -12.58
N LYS A 23 4.27 1.07 -13.88
CA LYS A 23 5.48 0.71 -14.64
C LYS A 23 6.59 1.76 -14.61
N PHE A 24 6.23 3.05 -14.51
CA PHE A 24 7.19 4.16 -14.48
C PHE A 24 7.86 4.35 -13.12
N TYR A 25 7.41 3.64 -12.08
CA TYR A 25 7.87 3.79 -10.70
C TYR A 25 8.61 2.55 -10.18
N VAL A 26 8.99 1.64 -11.08
CA VAL A 26 9.75 0.42 -10.77
C VAL A 26 11.25 0.78 -10.59
N PRO A 27 11.96 0.22 -9.60
CA PRO A 27 11.48 -0.76 -8.61
C PRO A 27 10.69 -0.12 -7.46
N LEU A 28 9.55 -0.71 -7.13
CA LEU A 28 8.73 -0.33 -5.98
C LEU A 28 9.23 -1.07 -4.73
N LYS A 29 9.52 -0.30 -3.68
CA LYS A 29 9.82 -0.81 -2.34
C LYS A 29 8.53 -0.86 -1.52
N LEU A 30 8.19 -2.02 -0.98
CA LEU A 30 7.10 -2.13 -0.01
C LEU A 30 7.53 -1.52 1.33
N VAL A 31 6.91 -0.39 1.70
CA VAL A 31 7.18 0.30 2.97
C VAL A 31 6.20 -0.14 4.07
N TYR A 32 4.97 -0.52 3.70
CA TYR A 32 3.91 -0.83 4.64
C TYR A 32 2.82 -1.69 4.01
N TYR A 33 2.24 -2.60 4.81
CA TYR A 33 1.01 -3.31 4.48
C TYR A 33 0.21 -3.61 5.77
N GLU A 34 -1.09 -3.81 5.63
CA GLU A 34 -1.99 -4.31 6.68
C GLU A 34 -2.62 -5.61 6.18
N ALA A 35 -2.81 -6.58 7.08
CA ALA A 35 -3.48 -7.84 6.80
C ALA A 35 -4.71 -7.98 7.70
N TYR A 36 -5.77 -8.53 7.13
CA TYR A 36 -7.07 -8.71 7.79
C TYR A 36 -7.59 -10.11 7.48
N THR A 37 -8.27 -10.72 8.45
CA THR A 37 -8.93 -12.03 8.27
C THR A 37 -10.28 -11.91 7.56
N ASP A 38 -10.94 -10.76 7.69
CA ASP A 38 -12.22 -10.46 7.03
C ASP A 38 -12.00 -9.42 5.92
N GLU A 39 -12.62 -9.67 4.76
CA GLU A 39 -12.50 -8.80 3.59
C GLU A 39 -13.17 -7.43 3.80
N LYS A 40 -14.30 -7.37 4.53
CA LYS A 40 -15.02 -6.12 4.79
C LYS A 40 -14.18 -5.19 5.66
N ASP A 41 -13.40 -5.73 6.60
CA ASP A 41 -12.46 -4.95 7.40
C ASP A 41 -11.35 -4.35 6.54
N ALA A 42 -10.78 -5.13 5.61
CA ALA A 42 -9.78 -4.66 4.68
C ALA A 42 -10.33 -3.55 3.76
N LEU A 43 -11.54 -3.72 3.24
CA LEU A 43 -12.20 -2.75 2.36
C LEU A 43 -12.56 -1.47 3.12
N ALA A 44 -13.12 -1.57 4.33
CA ALA A 44 -13.43 -0.43 5.18
C ALA A 44 -12.16 0.36 5.53
N ARG A 45 -11.05 -0.34 5.79
CA ARG A 45 -9.75 0.28 6.02
C ARG A 45 -9.24 1.01 4.78
N GLU A 46 -9.26 0.37 3.62
CA GLU A 46 -8.82 0.95 2.36
C GLU A 46 -9.65 2.19 2.00
N TYR A 47 -10.97 2.13 2.19
CA TYR A 47 -11.86 3.26 2.02
C TYR A 47 -11.47 4.43 2.93
N LYS A 48 -11.26 4.17 4.22
CA LYS A 48 -10.82 5.19 5.18
C LYS A 48 -9.51 5.85 4.76
N LEU A 49 -8.54 5.05 4.32
CA LEU A 49 -7.25 5.54 3.84
C LEU A 49 -7.38 6.39 2.57
N LYS A 50 -8.25 6.04 1.63
CA LYS A 50 -8.43 6.79 0.38
C LYS A 50 -9.17 8.12 0.57
N HIS A 51 -10.13 8.17 1.47
CA HIS A 51 -11.07 9.31 1.57
C HIS A 51 -10.77 10.26 2.73
N HIS A 52 -9.99 9.84 3.73
CA HIS A 52 -9.74 10.67 4.91
C HIS A 52 -8.25 11.03 5.02
N GLY A 53 -7.91 12.25 4.63
CA GLY A 53 -6.52 12.76 4.65
C GLY A 53 -5.86 12.71 6.04
N SER A 54 -6.63 12.89 7.11
CA SER A 54 -6.13 12.78 8.49
C SER A 54 -5.63 11.38 8.82
N VAL A 55 -6.31 10.34 8.33
CA VAL A 55 -5.91 8.94 8.51
C VAL A 55 -4.60 8.64 7.81
N ILE A 56 -4.40 9.16 6.59
CA ILE A 56 -3.11 9.09 5.88
C ILE A 56 -2.04 9.84 6.68
N GLY A 57 -2.35 11.03 7.19
CA GLY A 57 -1.43 11.83 8.00
C GLY A 57 -0.94 11.09 9.24
N HIS A 58 -1.84 10.44 9.97
CA HIS A 58 -1.48 9.60 11.12
C HIS A 58 -0.64 8.40 10.72
N LEU A 59 -0.97 7.75 9.60
CA LEU A 59 -0.16 6.64 9.09
C LEU A 59 1.26 7.09 8.74
N LYS A 60 1.42 8.22 8.05
CA LYS A 60 2.73 8.80 7.71
C LYS A 60 3.52 9.15 8.96
N LYS A 61 2.88 9.73 9.99
CA LYS A 61 3.53 10.02 11.29
C LYS A 61 4.06 8.73 11.95
N ARG A 62 3.28 7.65 11.92
CA ARG A 62 3.72 6.34 12.47
C ARG A 62 4.87 5.75 11.67
N LEU A 63 4.88 5.93 10.36
CA LEU A 63 5.91 5.41 9.45
C LEU A 63 7.06 6.39 9.21
N LYS A 64 7.23 7.43 10.04
CA LYS A 64 8.20 8.51 9.81
C LYS A 64 9.57 7.98 9.41
N ASN A 65 10.14 7.07 10.21
CA ASN A 65 11.49 6.54 9.97
C ASN A 65 11.54 5.56 8.79
N SER A 66 10.44 4.88 8.47
CA SER A 66 10.35 3.97 7.31
C SER A 66 10.14 4.72 5.99
N LEU A 67 9.59 5.94 6.04
CA LEU A 67 9.38 6.83 4.90
C LEU A 67 10.58 7.74 4.63
N THR A 68 11.37 8.07 5.65
CA THR A 68 12.67 8.72 5.48
C THR A 68 13.67 7.68 4.98
N LEU A 69 13.64 7.39 3.69
CA LEU A 69 14.70 6.67 3.01
C LEU A 69 15.92 7.60 2.93
N HIS A 70 17.01 7.22 3.61
CA HIS A 70 18.36 7.74 3.33
C HIS A 70 18.88 7.16 2.02
#